data_AF-A0A7X0LF66-F1
#
_entry.id   AF-A0A7X0LF66-F1
#
_cell.length_a   1.000
_cell.length_b   1.000
_cell.length_c   1.000
_cell.angle_alpha   90.00
_cell.angle_beta   90.00
_cell.angle_gamma   90.00
#
_symmetry.space_group_name_H-M   'P 1'
#
loop_
_entity.id
_entity.type
_entity.pdbx_description
1 polymer ?
#
loop_
_entity_poly.entity_id
_entity_poly.type
_entity_poly.pdbx_seq_one_letter_code
_entity_poly.pdbx_strand_id
1 'polypeptide(L)' 'MATSGCTWRQLPPVFGPAWPTVYRRFAQWSRERVWAQLHRVILDELGARGALDWSRCAIDSVSVRAAKGGH' A
#
# COMPACT_ATOMS: atom_id res chain seq x y z
N MET A 1 0.52 7.06 -21.01
CA MET A 1 1.27 6.15 -20.12
C MET A 1 1.57 6.90 -18.83
N ALA A 2 0.90 6.56 -17.72
CA ALA A 2 1.18 7.16 -16.42
C ALA A 2 2.41 6.47 -15.80
N THR A 3 3.58 6.77 -16.36
CA THR A 3 4.86 6.35 -15.81
C THR A 3 5.20 7.26 -14.65
N SER A 4 4.75 6.90 -13.45
CA SER A 4 5.37 7.15 -12.13
C SER A 4 4.27 7.09 -11.08
N GLY A 5 4.40 6.15 -10.13
CA GLY A 5 3.59 6.16 -8.92
C GLY A 5 3.65 7.54 -8.28
N CYS A 6 2.50 8.00 -7.77
CA CYS A 6 2.37 9.28 -7.08
C CYS A 6 3.57 9.47 -6.14
N THR A 7 4.44 10.44 -6.44
CA THR A 7 5.63 10.65 -5.63
C THR A 7 5.20 11.13 -4.25
N TRP A 8 5.90 10.78 -3.17
CA TRP A 8 5.58 11.27 -1.82
C TRP A 8 5.42 12.80 -1.76
N ARG A 9 6.07 13.53 -2.68
CA ARG A 9 5.99 14.99 -2.82
C ARG A 9 4.64 15.50 -3.35
N GLN A 10 3.85 14.63 -3.98
CA GLN A 10 2.50 14.91 -4.50
C GLN A 10 1.39 14.43 -3.55
N LEU A 11 1.76 14.08 -2.32
CA LEU A 11 0.81 13.61 -1.32
C LEU A 11 -0.27 14.68 -1.06
N PRO A 12 -1.57 14.32 -1.13
CA PRO A 12 -2.64 15.27 -0.85
C PRO A 12 -2.50 15.89 0.55
N PRO A 13 -2.81 17.20 0.72
CA PRO A 13 -2.66 17.89 2.00
C PRO A 13 -3.42 17.27 3.18
N VAL A 14 -4.47 16.47 2.91
CA VAL A 14 -5.25 15.74 3.92
C VAL A 14 -4.39 14.78 4.76
N PHE A 15 -3.27 14.30 4.22
CA PHE A 15 -2.36 13.39 4.94
C PHE A 15 -1.32 14.15 5.79
N GLY A 16 -1.41 15.47 5.84
CA GLY A 16 -0.54 16.34 6.63
C GLY A 16 0.41 17.19 5.77
N PRO A 17 1.02 18.23 6.37
CA PRO A 17 1.77 19.25 5.62
C PRO A 17 3.16 18.78 5.16
N ALA A 18 3.69 17.67 5.68
CA ALA A 18 5.06 17.24 5.46
C ALA A 18 5.13 15.76 5.06
N TRP A 19 5.37 15.52 3.76
CA TRP A 19 5.57 14.17 3.21
C TRP A 19 6.65 13.33 3.93
N PRO A 20 7.75 13.88 4.49
CA PRO A 20 8.74 13.06 5.20
C PRO A 20 8.17 12.40 6.45
N THR A 21 7.26 13.08 7.15
CA THR A 21 6.59 12.56 8.34
C THR A 21 5.70 11.38 7.97
N VAL A 22 4.95 11.51 6.88
CA VAL A 22 4.08 10.45 6.36
C VAL A 22 4.90 9.25 5.89
N TYR A 23 5.98 9.50 5.15
CA TYR A 23 6.90 8.44 4.72
C TYR A 23 7.51 7.68 5.89
N ARG A 24 7.97 8.39 6.94
CA ARG A 24 8.54 7.74 8.14
C ARG A 24 7.52 6.83 8.82
N ARG A 25 6.27 7.27 8.94
CA ARG A 25 5.18 6.46 9.49
C ARG A 25 4.87 5.26 8.61
N PHE A 26 4.79 5.47 7.30
CA PHE A 26 4.60 4.39 6.33
C PHE A 26 5.71 3.32 6.45
N ALA A 27 6.98 3.74 6.50
CA ALA A 27 8.12 2.84 6.64
C ALA A 27 8.10 2.07 7.97
N GLN A 28 7.75 2.76 9.07
CA GLN A 28 7.57 2.12 10.37
C GLN A 28 6.50 1.03 10.31
N TRP A 29 5.32 1.35 9.80
CA TRP A 29 4.20 0.42 9.68
C TRP A 29 4.48 -0.76 8.75
N SER A 30 5.22 -0.52 7.66
CA SER A 30 5.69 -1.59 6.78
C SER A 30 6.63 -2.56 7.49
N ARG A 31 7.57 -2.04 8.31
CA ARG A 31 8.46 -2.87 9.14
C ARG A 31 7.69 -3.65 10.21
N GLU A 32 6.73 -3.00 10.86
CA GLU A 32 5.90 -3.58 11.93
C GLU A 32 4.76 -4.45 11.38
N ARG A 33 4.66 -4.64 10.05
CA ARG A 33 3.62 -5.43 9.37
C ARG A 33 2.19 -4.96 9.64
N VAL A 34 2.01 -3.70 10.04
CA VAL A 34 0.70 -3.09 10.33
C VAL A 34 -0.23 -3.18 9.12
N TRP A 35 0.29 -2.99 7.90
CA TRP A 35 -0.52 -3.11 6.68
C TRP A 35 -1.14 -4.49 6.50
N ALA A 36 -0.40 -5.55 6.83
CA ALA A 36 -0.90 -6.93 6.73
C ALA A 36 -1.95 -7.24 7.80
N GLN A 37 -1.87 -6.60 8.96
CA GLN A 37 -2.90 -6.71 10.00
C GLN A 37 -4.14 -5.92 9.62
N LEU A 38 -3.98 -4.67 9.17
CA LEU A 38 -5.07 -3.82 8.72
C LEU A 38 -5.87 -4.48 7.59
N HIS A 39 -5.17 -5.06 6.62
CA HIS A 39 -5.81 -5.78 5.51
C HIS A 39 -6.70 -6.93 6.00
N ARG A 40 -6.22 -7.71 7.00
CA ARG A 40 -7.02 -8.79 7.61
C ARG A 40 -8.26 -8.26 8.31
N VAL A 41 -8.14 -7.22 9.13
CA VAL A 41 -9.28 -6.62 9.83
C VAL A 41 -10.35 -6.14 8.85
N ILE A 42 -9.94 -5.49 7.75
CA ILE A 42 -10.88 -5.01 6.72
C ILE A 42 -11.56 -6.21 6.02
N LEU A 43 -10.81 -7.25 5.68
CA LEU A 43 -11.39 -8.46 5.09
C LEU A 43 -12.37 -9.16 6.04
N ASP A 44 -12.03 -9.27 7.32
CA ASP A 44 -12.89 -9.87 8.33
C ASP A 44 -14.20 -9.07 8.48
N GLU A 45 -14.12 -7.74 8.51
CA GLU A 45 -15.29 -6.86 8.58
C GLU A 45 -16.17 -6.94 7.32
N LEU A 46 -15.57 -6.93 6.13
CA LEU A 46 -16.32 -7.06 4.88
C LEU A 46 -16.93 -8.46 4.73
N GLY A 47 -16.21 -9.49 5.17
CA GLY A 47 -16.69 -10.87 5.20
C GLY A 47 -17.88 -11.02 6.15
N ALA A 48 -17.81 -10.46 7.36
CA ALA A 48 -18.89 -10.46 8.33
C ALA A 48 -20.15 -9.74 7.80
N ARG A 49 -19.98 -8.71 6.97
CA ARG A 49 -21.07 -7.96 6.32
C ARG A 49 -21.61 -8.63 5.05
N GLY A 50 -21.04 -9.76 4.63
CA GLY A 50 -21.39 -10.40 3.36
C GLY A 50 -21.08 -9.55 2.12
N ALA A 51 -20.21 -8.54 2.26
CA ALA A 51 -19.87 -7.58 1.20
C ALA A 51 -18.70 -8.04 0.32
N LEU A 52 -18.14 -9.23 0.60
CA LEU A 52 -17.11 -9.85 -0.23
C LEU A 52 -17.77 -10.77 -1.28
N ASP A 53 -17.57 -10.43 -2.55
CA ASP A 53 -17.88 -11.32 -3.67
C ASP A 53 -16.75 -12.36 -3.84
N TRP A 54 -16.91 -13.50 -3.17
CA TRP A 54 -15.95 -14.60 -3.20
C TRP A 54 -15.84 -15.30 -4.57
N SER A 55 -16.74 -15.00 -5.52
CA SER A 55 -16.64 -15.50 -6.90
C SER A 55 -15.57 -14.78 -7.72
N ARG A 56 -15.02 -13.67 -7.20
CA ARG A 56 -14.01 -12.85 -7.87
C ARG A 56 -12.72 -12.85 -7.04
N CYS A 57 -11.62 -13.25 -7.66
CA CYS A 57 -10.28 -13.14 -7.09
C CYS A 57 -9.48 -12.09 -7.87
N ALA A 58 -8.94 -11.08 -7.18
CA ALA A 58 -8.03 -10.11 -7.76
C ALA A 58 -6.59 -10.52 -7.45
N ILE A 59 -5.84 -10.88 -8.50
CA ILE A 59 -4.40 -11.15 -8.41
C ILE A 59 -3.69 -9.99 -9.11
N ASP A 60 -2.89 -9.24 -8.36
CA ASP A 60 -1.98 -8.24 -8.94
C ASP A 60 -0.53 -8.73 -8.93
N SER A 61 0.31 -8.09 -9.74
CA SER A 61 1.76 -8.30 -9.72
C SER A 61 2.44 -6.94 -9.64
N VAL A 62 3.45 -6.84 -8.79
CA VAL A 62 4.29 -5.64 -8.67
C VAL A 62 5.71 -5.98 -9.13
N SER A 63 6.24 -5.23 -10.10
CA SER A 63 7.61 -5.36 -10.55
C SER A 63 8.53 -4.44 -9.76
N VAL A 64 9.46 -5.02 -9.00
CA VAL A 64 10.54 -4.26 -8.34
C VAL A 64 11.77 -4.35 -9.21
N ARG A 65 12.36 -3.20 -9.57
CA ARG A 65 13.58 -3.16 -10.38
C ARG A 65 14.73 -3.81 -9.60
N ALA A 66 15.40 -4.79 -10.20
CA ALA A 66 16.55 -5.45 -9.59
C ALA A 66 17.69 -4.45 -9.35
N ALA A 67 18.27 -4.46 -8.15
CA ALA A 67 19.32 -3.53 -7.74
C ALA A 67 20.75 -3.96 -8.14
N LYS A 68 20.91 -4.85 -9.13
CA LYS A 68 22.22 -5.37 -9.54
C LYS A 68 22.65 -4.75 -10.87
N GLY A 69 23.64 -3.86 -10.81
CA GLY A 69 24.39 -3.41 -11.97
C GLY A 69 25.10 -4.60 -12.62
N GLY A 70 24.89 -4.77 -13.92
CA GLY A 70 25.73 -5.64 -14.73
C GLY A 70 27.15 -5.08 -14.76
N HIS A 71 28.12 -5.96 -14.57
CA HIS A 71 29.50 -5.69 -14.96
C HIS A 71 29.61 -5.83 -16.47
#